data_AF-A0A7K3CW32-F1
#
_entry.id   AF-A0A7K3CW32-F1
#
_cell.length_a   1.000
_cell.length_b   1.000
_cell.length_c   1.000
_cell.angle_alpha   90.00
_cell.angle_beta   90.00
_cell.angle_gamma   90.00
#
_symmetry.space_group_name_H-M   'P 1'
#
loop_
_entity.id
_entity.type
_entity.pdbx_description
1 polymer ?
#
loop_
_entity_poly.entity_id
_entity_poly.type
_entity_poly.pdbx_seq_one_letter_code
_entity_poly.pdbx_strand_id
1 'polypeptide(L)'
;EALPGEVGWSLATTRSVFENRAVVVGRDRDELVTGVATLAAGEASPDVVSGVASGDVGPGPVLVFPGQGSQWVGMGAQLLEESPVFAAR
;
A
#
# COMPACT_ATOMS: atom_id res chain seq x y z
N GLU A 1 -20.71 -8.76 8.24
CA GLU A 1 -20.12 -8.17 7.02
C GLU A 1 -18.61 -8.36 7.10
N ALA A 2 -17.92 -8.62 6.00
CA ALA A 2 -16.47 -8.84 6.05
C ALA A 2 -15.74 -7.51 6.30
N LEU A 3 -14.77 -7.51 7.21
CA LEU A 3 -14.00 -6.29 7.49
C LEU A 3 -13.02 -6.01 6.33
N PRO A 4 -12.77 -4.74 5.98
CA PRO A 4 -11.79 -4.36 4.95
C PRO A 4 -10.45 -5.09 5.04
N GLY A 5 -9.89 -5.20 6.26
CA GLY A 5 -8.63 -5.90 6.51
C GLY A 5 -8.68 -7.40 6.24
N GLU A 6 -9.81 -8.08 6.52
CA GLU A 6 -9.98 -9.51 6.27
C GLU A 6 -10.03 -9.80 4.76
N VAL A 7 -10.73 -8.95 4.01
CA VAL A 7 -10.78 -9.03 2.54
C VAL A 7 -9.39 -8.80 1.95
N GLY A 8 -8.70 -7.75 2.39
CA GLY A 8 -7.33 -7.45 1.95
C GLY A 8 -6.37 -8.60 2.22
N TRP A 9 -6.41 -9.17 3.43
CA TRP A 9 -5.59 -10.33 3.79
C TRP A 9 -5.88 -11.55 2.91
N SER A 10 -7.15 -11.88 2.67
CA SER A 10 -7.52 -13.00 1.80
C SER A 10 -7.03 -12.78 0.36
N LEU A 11 -7.21 -11.59 -0.21
CA LEU A 11 -6.73 -11.26 -1.55
C LEU A 11 -5.20 -11.41 -1.66
N ALA A 12 -4.46 -10.94 -0.66
CA ALA A 12 -2.99 -10.96 -0.67
C ALA A 12 -2.39 -12.36 -0.47
N THR A 13 -3.05 -13.22 0.31
CA THR A 13 -2.46 -14.49 0.77
C THR A 13 -3.03 -15.74 0.11
N THR A 14 -4.25 -15.69 -0.44
CA THR A 14 -4.94 -16.89 -0.93
C THR A 14 -5.23 -16.88 -2.43
N ARG A 15 -4.91 -15.80 -3.15
CA ARG A 15 -5.16 -15.69 -4.59
C ARG A 15 -3.86 -15.80 -5.38
N SER A 16 -3.96 -16.35 -6.59
CA SER A 16 -2.84 -16.36 -7.53
C SER A 16 -2.43 -14.94 -7.89
N VAL A 17 -1.12 -14.71 -8.00
CA VAL A 17 -0.55 -13.41 -8.34
C VAL A 17 -0.18 -13.39 -9.83
N PHE A 18 -0.82 -12.50 -10.60
CA PHE A 18 -0.57 -12.30 -12.04
C PHE A 18 0.39 -11.13 -12.30
N GLU A 19 0.73 -10.88 -13.56
CA GLU A 19 1.65 -9.79 -13.96
C GLU A 19 1.02 -8.41 -13.79
N ASN A 20 -0.23 -8.22 -14.21
CA ASN A 20 -0.96 -6.97 -14.02
C ASN A 20 -1.52 -6.93 -12.60
N ARG A 21 -1.04 -5.99 -11.79
CA ARG A 21 -1.36 -5.90 -10.35
C ARG A 21 -1.89 -4.52 -10.02
N ALA A 22 -2.76 -4.48 -9.02
CA ALA A 22 -3.20 -3.23 -8.41
C ALA A 22 -3.42 -3.41 -6.91
N VAL A 23 -3.22 -2.33 -6.16
CA VAL A 23 -3.51 -2.22 -4.73
C VAL A 23 -4.31 -0.94 -4.51
N VAL A 24 -5.40 -1.05 -3.76
CA VAL A 24 -6.20 0.08 -3.28
C VAL A 24 -5.97 0.21 -1.78
N VAL A 25 -5.59 1.39 -1.31
CA VAL A 25 -5.41 1.71 0.10
C VAL A 25 -6.66 2.46 0.59
N GLY A 26 -7.22 2.04 1.71
CA GLY A 26 -8.42 2.64 2.29
C GLY A 26 -8.73 2.07 3.66
N ARG A 27 -9.40 2.85 4.50
CA ARG A 27 -9.74 2.51 5.90
C ARG A 27 -11.12 1.89 6.01
N ASP A 28 -12.02 2.25 5.10
CA ASP A 28 -13.39 1.78 5.10
C ASP A 28 -13.85 1.30 3.72
N ARG A 29 -15.07 0.76 3.70
CA ARG A 29 -15.66 0.15 2.51
C ARG A 29 -15.88 1.16 1.38
N ASP A 30 -16.26 2.40 1.70
CA ASP A 30 -16.63 3.38 0.69
C ASP A 30 -15.38 3.93 0.00
N GLU A 31 -14.30 4.16 0.76
CA GLU A 31 -12.97 4.48 0.22
C GLU A 31 -12.49 3.36 -0.74
N LEU A 32 -12.60 2.09 -0.32
CA LEU A 32 -12.15 0.96 -1.13
C LEU A 32 -12.99 0.75 -2.41
N VAL A 33 -14.31 0.88 -2.32
CA VAL A 33 -15.20 0.76 -3.49
C VAL A 33 -14.92 1.87 -4.49
N THR A 34 -14.71 3.10 -4.00
CA THR A 34 -14.34 4.23 -4.84
C THR A 34 -13.01 3.98 -5.55
N GLY A 35 -11.98 3.52 -4.83
CA GLY A 35 -10.68 3.21 -5.42
C GLY A 35 -10.74 2.10 -6.48
N VAL A 36 -11.55 1.06 -6.26
CA VAL A 36 -11.77 0.00 -7.28
C VAL A 36 -12.49 0.55 -8.52
N ALA A 37 -13.46 1.45 -8.34
CA ALA A 37 -14.14 2.10 -9.47
C ALA A 37 -13.18 3.00 -10.27
N THR A 38 -12.35 3.80 -9.60
CA THR A 38 -11.29 4.60 -10.22
C THR A 38 -10.30 3.73 -11.00
N LEU A 39 -9.85 2.61 -10.41
CA LEU A 39 -8.99 1.65 -11.10
C LEU A 39 -9.66 1.10 -12.37
N ALA A 40 -10.94 0.72 -12.29
CA ALA A 40 -11.68 0.20 -13.43
C ALA A 40 -11.88 1.24 -14.55
N ALA A 41 -11.97 2.53 -14.20
CA ALA A 41 -12.02 3.64 -15.14
C ALA A 41 -10.65 3.97 -15.76
N GLY A 42 -9.55 3.43 -15.25
CA GLY A 42 -8.19 3.75 -15.69
C GLY A 42 -7.74 5.16 -15.26
N GLU A 43 -8.37 5.70 -14.22
CA GLU A 43 -8.08 7.04 -13.70
C GLU A 43 -7.00 6.98 -12.61
N ALA A 44 -6.24 8.08 -12.47
CA ALA A 44 -5.23 8.19 -11.43
C ALA A 44 -5.86 8.60 -10.10
N SER A 45 -5.43 7.96 -9.01
CA SER A 45 -5.80 8.30 -7.64
C SER A 45 -4.59 8.12 -6.72
N PRO A 46 -4.42 8.98 -5.69
CA PRO A 46 -3.34 8.81 -4.70
C PRO A 46 -3.43 7.49 -3.93
N ASP A 47 -4.62 6.90 -3.84
CA ASP A 47 -4.89 5.69 -3.06
C ASP A 47 -4.86 4.40 -3.91
N VAL A 48 -4.59 4.53 -5.22
CA VAL A 48 -4.56 3.41 -6.17
C VAL A 48 -3.17 3.30 -6.79
N VAL A 49 -2.52 2.16 -6.58
CA VAL A 49 -1.26 1.82 -7.24
C VAL A 49 -1.52 0.67 -8.20
N SER A 50 -1.15 0.81 -9.47
CA SER A 50 -1.23 -0.25 -10.46
C SER A 50 0.06 -0.34 -11.28
N GLY A 51 0.33 -1.52 -11.84
CA GLY A 51 1.52 -1.75 -12.65
C GLY A 51 1.64 -3.17 -13.16
N VAL A 52 2.61 -3.36 -14.05
CA VAL A 52 3.01 -4.69 -14.55
C VAL A 52 4.25 -5.13 -13.79
N ALA A 53 4.15 -6.27 -13.12
CA ALA A 53 5.28 -6.86 -12.41
C ALA A 53 6.29 -7.45 -13.41
N SER A 54 7.49 -6.88 -13.45
CA SER A 54 8.62 -7.45 -14.17
C SER A 54 9.16 -8.66 -13.43
N GLY A 55 9.44 -9.76 -14.15
CA GLY A 55 9.92 -11.02 -13.56
C GLY A 55 11.33 -10.96 -12.96
N ASP A 56 12.16 -10.01 -13.39
CA ASP A 56 13.53 -9.82 -12.89
C ASP A 56 13.56 -8.70 -11.83
N VAL A 57 13.36 -9.09 -10.57
CA VAL A 57 13.76 -8.24 -9.44
C VAL A 57 15.20 -8.67 -9.16
N GLY A 58 16.18 -7.82 -9.46
CA GLY A 58 17.62 -8.15 -9.44
C GLY A 58 18.17 -8.62 -8.07
N PRO A 59 19.33 -8.16 -7.58
CA PRO A 59 19.93 -8.70 -6.35
C PRO A 59 19.13 -8.43 -5.05
N GLY A 60 17.94 -7.81 -5.14
CA GLY A 60 17.06 -7.49 -4.02
C GLY A 60 16.92 -5.98 -3.78
N PRO A 61 16.14 -5.58 -2.77
CA PRO A 61 15.95 -4.18 -2.43
C PRO A 61 17.21 -3.55 -1.83
N VAL A 62 17.45 -2.28 -2.13
CA VAL A 62 18.48 -1.44 -1.47
C VAL A 62 17.76 -0.43 -0.58
N LEU A 63 18.16 -0.32 0.68
CA LEU A 63 17.66 0.71 1.58
C LEU A 63 18.48 1.99 1.43
N VAL A 64 17.82 3.09 1.04
CA VAL A 64 18.44 4.41 0.89
C VAL A 64 18.10 5.25 2.12
N PHE A 65 19.13 5.70 2.84
CA PHE A 65 18.98 6.54 4.03
C PHE A 65 19.22 8.00 3.64
N PRO A 66 18.19 8.86 3.65
CA PRO A 66 18.36 10.26 3.28
C PRO A 66 19.19 11.01 4.32
N GLY A 67 19.91 12.04 3.86
CA GLY A 67 20.53 13.02 4.74
C GLY A 67 19.51 14.02 5.30
N GLN A 68 19.99 15.17 5.75
CA GLN A 68 19.13 16.24 6.24
C GLN A 68 18.38 16.94 5.10
N GLY A 69 17.09 17.23 5.30
CA GLY A 69 16.27 18.06 4.41
C GLY A 69 14.97 17.42 3.93
N SER A 70 14.79 16.11 4.09
CA SER A 70 13.55 15.40 3.73
C SER A 70 12.49 15.41 4.84
N GLN A 71 12.88 15.77 6.06
CA GLN A 71 11.97 15.77 7.20
C GLN A 71 10.95 16.92 7.14
N TRP A 72 9.73 16.62 7.58
CA TRP A 72 8.65 17.59 7.75
C TRP A 72 8.15 17.57 9.21
N VAL A 73 7.50 18.65 9.64
CA VAL A 73 7.02 18.78 11.04
C VAL A 73 5.94 17.75 11.32
N GLY A 74 6.20 16.86 12.29
CA GLY A 74 5.29 15.76 12.65
C GLY A 74 5.59 14.43 11.94
N MET A 75 6.65 14.37 11.12
CA MET A 75 7.07 13.13 10.46
C MET A 75 7.25 12.00 11.48
N GLY A 76 6.57 10.88 11.24
CA GLY A 76 6.63 9.69 12.08
C GLY A 76 5.74 9.72 13.33
N ALA A 77 5.11 10.84 13.69
CA ALA A 77 4.28 10.93 14.90
C ALA A 77 3.07 9.97 14.86
N GLN A 78 2.34 9.93 13.74
CA GLN A 78 1.21 9.02 13.59
C GLN A 78 1.66 7.55 13.56
N LEU A 79 2.79 7.24 12.91
CA LEU A 79 3.35 5.89 12.90
C LEU A 79 3.80 5.43 14.28
N LEU A 80 4.29 6.35 15.12
CA LEU A 80 4.65 6.07 16.51
C LEU A 80 3.43 5.68 17.35
N GLU A 81 2.24 6.22 17.03
CA GLU A 81 0.98 5.90 17.69
C GLU A 81 0.34 4.61 17.15
N GLU A 82 0.35 4.43 15.83
CA GLU A 82 -0.45 3.39 15.17
C GLU A 82 0.31 2.08 14.89
N SER A 83 1.65 2.09 14.85
CA SER A 83 2.46 0.93 14.50
C SER A 83 3.35 0.48 15.66
N PRO A 84 3.01 -0.64 16.34
CA PRO A 84 3.84 -1.18 17.42
C PRO A 84 5.27 -1.53 16.99
N VAL A 85 5.46 -1.93 15.72
CA VAL A 85 6.80 -2.25 15.19
C VAL A 85 7.63 -0.99 14.97
N PHE A 86 7.01 0.10 14.52
CA PHE A 86 7.69 1.39 14.38
C PHE A 86 8.00 2.03 15.76
N ALA A 87 7.12 1.81 16.74
CA ALA A 87 7.30 2.28 18.10
C ALA A 87 8.31 1.44 18.92
N ALA A 88 8.55 0.20 18.52
CA ALA A 88 9.54 -0.67 19.13
C ALA A 88 10.96 -0.11 18.91
N ARG A 89 11.81 -0.24 19.93
CA ARG A 89 13.20 0.23 19.93
C ARG A 89 14.14 -0.88 19.49
#